data_AF-A0A2I0JXY0-F1
#
_entry.id   AF-A0A2I0JXY0-F1
#
_cell.length_a   1.000
_cell.length_b   1.000
_cell.length_c   1.000
_cell.angle_alpha   90.00
_cell.angle_beta   90.00
_cell.angle_gamma   90.00
#
_symmetry.space_group_name_H-M   'P 1'
#
loop_
_entity.id
_entity.type
_entity.pdbx_description
1 polymer ?
#
loop_
_entity_poly.entity_id
_entity_poly.type
_entity_poly.pdbx_seq_one_letter_code
_entity_poly.pdbx_strand_id
1 'polypeptide(L)'
;MAPKRGVKAPAAAKKKQEKVTNPLFEKRPKQFGIGGALPPKRDLTRFVKFPKTVQIQRKRRILKQRLKVPPTLNQFTKTLDKNLGTLSHSCFILYIMF
;
A
#
# COMPACT_ATOMS: atom_id res chain seq x y z
N MET A 1 -31.64 -17.14 -54.49
CA MET A 1 -30.25 -17.42 -54.91
C MET A 1 -29.33 -17.23 -53.71
N ALA A 2 -28.47 -18.21 -53.42
CA ALA A 2 -27.62 -18.31 -52.22
C ALA A 2 -26.32 -17.45 -52.35
N PRO A 3 -25.34 -17.49 -51.39
CA PRO A 3 -24.79 -16.33 -50.68
C PRO A 3 -23.27 -16.08 -50.92
N LYS A 4 -22.68 -14.98 -50.40
CA LYS A 4 -21.22 -14.87 -50.15
C LYS A 4 -20.95 -14.09 -48.86
N ARG A 5 -20.56 -14.79 -47.78
CA ARG A 5 -19.19 -15.06 -47.28
C ARG A 5 -18.54 -13.87 -46.56
N GLY A 6 -18.34 -14.04 -45.26
CA GLY A 6 -17.53 -13.18 -44.40
C GLY A 6 -17.46 -13.71 -42.97
N VAL A 7 -16.97 -14.93 -42.79
CA VAL A 7 -16.82 -15.60 -41.49
C VAL A 7 -15.63 -14.97 -40.73
N LYS A 8 -15.89 -14.36 -39.56
CA LYS A 8 -14.84 -14.13 -38.55
C LYS A 8 -14.63 -15.43 -37.78
N ALA A 9 -13.39 -15.91 -37.78
CA ALA A 9 -12.97 -17.12 -37.10
C ALA A 9 -13.20 -17.02 -35.58
N PRO A 10 -13.74 -18.06 -34.92
CA PRO A 10 -13.79 -18.10 -33.46
C PRO A 10 -12.38 -18.35 -32.92
N ALA A 11 -11.92 -17.45 -32.06
CA ALA A 11 -10.68 -17.62 -31.30
C ALA A 11 -10.73 -18.95 -30.54
N ALA A 12 -9.66 -19.73 -30.69
CA ALA A 12 -9.49 -21.04 -30.07
C ALA A 12 -9.86 -21.00 -28.58
N ALA A 13 -10.90 -21.77 -28.21
CA ALA A 13 -11.25 -22.01 -26.84
C ALA A 13 -10.04 -22.64 -26.13
N LYS A 14 -9.45 -21.91 -25.18
CA LYS A 14 -8.45 -22.47 -24.27
C LYS A 14 -9.10 -23.66 -23.57
N LYS A 15 -8.61 -24.87 -23.88
CA LYS A 15 -8.98 -26.11 -23.18
C LYS A 15 -8.86 -25.86 -21.68
N LYS A 16 -9.98 -25.92 -20.96
CA LYS A 16 -9.99 -26.02 -19.50
C LYS A 16 -9.37 -27.38 -19.19
N GLN A 17 -8.13 -27.38 -18.73
CA GLN A 17 -7.53 -28.57 -18.13
C GLN A 17 -8.34 -28.88 -16.87
N GLU A 18 -8.99 -30.05 -16.87
CA GLU A 18 -9.60 -30.62 -15.67
C GLU A 18 -8.50 -30.83 -14.65
N LYS A 19 -8.61 -30.13 -13.50
CA LYS A 19 -7.72 -30.35 -12.38
C LYS A 19 -8.02 -31.73 -11.84
N VAL A 20 -7.06 -32.65 -11.93
CA VAL A 20 -7.09 -33.95 -11.28
C VAL A 20 -7.30 -33.71 -9.78
N THR A 21 -8.54 -33.85 -9.30
CA THR A 21 -8.87 -33.72 -7.88
C THR A 21 -8.58 -35.05 -7.22
N ASN A 22 -7.50 -35.10 -6.45
CA ASN A 22 -7.17 -36.24 -5.62
C ASN A 22 -8.27 -36.42 -4.54
N PRO A 23 -8.99 -37.55 -4.48
CA PRO A 23 -10.09 -37.80 -3.55
C PRO A 23 -9.68 -37.77 -2.08
N LEU A 24 -8.38 -37.79 -1.77
CA LEU A 24 -7.85 -37.67 -0.41
C LEU A 24 -7.90 -36.24 0.16
N PHE A 25 -8.13 -35.21 -0.67
CA PHE A 25 -8.13 -33.82 -0.24
C PHE A 25 -9.52 -33.18 -0.35
N GLU A 26 -10.17 -33.03 0.81
CA GLU A 26 -11.43 -32.29 0.95
C GLU A 26 -11.17 -30.80 1.21
N LYS A 27 -12.03 -29.93 0.65
CA LYS A 27 -12.04 -28.51 1.03
C LYS A 27 -12.74 -28.34 2.39
N ARG A 28 -12.02 -27.84 3.39
CA ARG A 28 -12.55 -27.52 4.73
C ARG A 28 -12.58 -26.01 4.97
N PRO A 29 -13.58 -25.27 4.44
CA PRO A 29 -13.70 -23.85 4.67
C PRO A 29 -14.03 -23.58 6.16
N LYS A 30 -13.25 -22.71 6.79
CA LYS A 30 -13.51 -22.25 8.16
C LYS A 30 -14.38 -20.99 8.12
N GLN A 31 -15.42 -20.94 8.95
CA GLN A 31 -16.27 -19.77 9.08
C GLN A 31 -15.65 -18.79 10.09
N PHE A 32 -15.20 -17.62 9.63
CA PHE A 32 -14.50 -16.61 10.44
C PHE A 32 -15.41 -15.48 10.98
N GLY A 33 -16.72 -15.74 11.04
CA GLY A 33 -17.71 -14.81 11.58
C GLY A 33 -17.76 -14.80 13.12
N ILE A 34 -18.65 -13.97 13.67
CA ILE A 34 -18.89 -13.89 15.12
C ILE A 34 -19.41 -15.25 15.62
N GLY A 35 -18.77 -15.83 16.65
CA GLY A 35 -19.13 -17.14 17.19
C GLY A 35 -18.63 -18.35 16.39
N GLY A 36 -17.83 -18.13 15.34
CA GLY A 36 -17.23 -19.18 14.52
C GLY A 36 -15.79 -19.55 14.93
N ALA A 37 -15.00 -19.97 13.95
CA ALA A 37 -13.58 -20.28 14.13
C ALA A 37 -12.77 -19.02 14.48
N LEU A 38 -11.62 -19.21 15.15
CA LEU A 38 -10.68 -18.13 15.47
C LEU A 38 -10.39 -17.28 14.22
N PRO A 39 -10.49 -15.94 14.32
CA PRO A 39 -10.27 -15.07 13.20
C PRO A 39 -8.82 -15.20 12.70
N PRO A 40 -8.59 -15.02 11.40
CA PRO A 40 -7.24 -14.98 10.87
C PRO A 40 -6.47 -13.81 11.49
N LYS A 41 -5.13 -13.92 11.51
CA LYS A 41 -4.26 -12.82 11.96
C LYS A 41 -4.54 -11.58 11.10
N ARG A 42 -5.08 -10.54 11.72
CA ARG A 42 -5.34 -9.24 11.09
C ARG A 42 -4.28 -8.23 11.49
N ASP A 43 -4.13 -7.16 10.70
CA ASP A 43 -3.26 -6.06 11.08
C ASP A 43 -3.83 -5.34 12.32
N LEU A 44 -3.08 -5.40 13.43
CA LEU A 44 -3.42 -4.75 14.69
C LEU A 44 -2.64 -3.45 14.90
N THR A 45 -1.83 -3.00 13.95
CA THR A 45 -0.96 -1.82 14.10
C THR A 45 -1.71 -0.59 14.57
N ARG A 46 -3.00 -0.41 14.23
CA ARG A 46 -3.81 0.72 14.71
C ARG A 46 -4.31 0.56 16.15
N PHE A 47 -4.55 -0.65 16.61
CA PHE A 47 -5.22 -0.97 17.88
C PHE A 47 -4.25 -1.41 18.98
N VAL A 48 -2.99 -1.66 18.63
CA VAL A 48 -1.94 -1.95 19.59
C VAL A 48 -1.65 -0.71 20.44
N LYS A 49 -1.50 -0.91 21.74
CA LYS A 49 -0.99 0.11 22.66
C LYS A 49 0.48 0.39 22.35
N PHE A 50 0.74 1.41 21.56
CA PHE A 50 2.11 1.83 21.22
C PHE A 50 2.90 2.29 22.46
N PRO A 51 4.24 2.22 22.42
CA PRO A 51 5.11 2.82 23.43
C PRO A 51 4.79 4.31 23.65
N LYS A 52 4.94 4.79 24.89
CA LYS A 52 4.58 6.17 25.27
C LYS A 52 5.27 7.24 24.40
N THR A 53 6.54 7.03 24.06
CA THR A 53 7.34 7.94 23.22
C THR A 53 6.73 8.15 21.84
N VAL A 54 6.33 7.06 21.17
CA VAL A 54 5.69 7.09 19.85
C VAL A 54 4.35 7.83 19.93
N GLN A 55 3.57 7.61 20.99
CA GLN A 55 2.31 8.32 21.19
C GLN A 55 2.52 9.82 21.32
N ILE A 56 3.50 10.25 22.13
CA ILE A 56 3.82 11.67 22.34
C ILE A 56 4.31 12.32 21.04
N GLN A 57 5.19 11.65 20.28
CA GLN A 57 5.67 12.13 18.98
C GLN A 57 4.51 12.34 17.98
N ARG A 58 3.59 11.37 17.89
CA ARG A 58 2.39 11.47 17.03
C ARG A 58 1.44 12.57 17.49
N LYS A 59 1.15 12.67 18.78
CA LYS A 59 0.32 13.74 19.37
C LYS A 59 0.92 15.13 19.10
N ARG A 60 2.24 15.28 19.26
CA ARG A 60 2.95 16.54 18.97
C ARG A 60 2.79 16.95 17.50
N ARG A 61 2.90 16.00 16.57
CA ARG A 61 2.67 16.27 15.13
C ARG A 61 1.24 16.72 14.85
N ILE A 62 0.25 16.02 15.43
CA ILE A 62 -1.17 16.38 15.27
C ILE A 62 -1.44 17.78 15.84
N LEU A 63 -0.92 18.09 17.03
CA LEU A 63 -1.12 19.39 17.67
C LEU A 63 -0.58 20.55 16.81
N LYS A 64 0.62 20.40 16.23
CA LYS A 64 1.20 21.39 15.31
C LYS A 64 0.36 21.64 14.06
N GLN A 65 -0.39 20.64 13.59
CA GLN A 65 -1.27 20.77 12.42
C GLN A 65 -2.63 21.41 12.76
N ARG A 66 -3.11 21.20 13.99
CA ARG A 66 -4.44 21.67 14.43
C ARG A 66 -4.41 23.09 14.99
N LEU A 67 -3.30 23.48 15.62
CA LEU A 67 -3.12 24.83 16.14
C LEU A 67 -2.60 25.77 15.05
N LYS A 68 -2.91 27.07 15.20
CA LYS A 68 -2.32 28.11 14.36
C LYS A 68 -0.85 28.28 14.72
N VAL A 69 0.03 27.99 13.76
CA VAL A 69 1.48 28.15 13.93
C VAL A 69 1.89 29.55 13.44
N PRO A 70 2.68 30.31 14.22
CA PRO A 70 3.22 31.60 13.78
C PRO A 70 3.95 31.51 12.43
N PRO A 71 3.88 32.56 11.58
CA PRO A 71 4.45 32.52 10.23
C PRO A 71 5.97 32.28 10.23
N THR A 72 6.68 32.82 11.22
CA THR A 72 8.12 32.64 11.43
C THR A 72 8.51 31.17 11.64
N LEU A 73 7.65 30.37 12.27
CA LEU A 73 7.87 28.94 12.44
C LEU A 73 7.37 28.14 11.24
N ASN A 74 6.34 28.64 10.57
CA ASN A 74 5.75 27.95 9.43
C ASN A 74 6.65 27.97 8.18
N GLN A 75 7.58 28.93 8.08
CA GLN A 75 8.54 28.98 6.96
C GLN A 75 9.34 27.68 6.80
N PHE A 76 9.67 27.01 7.91
CA PHE A 76 10.44 25.76 7.90
C PHE A 76 9.63 24.54 7.43
N THR A 77 8.31 24.66 7.31
CA THR A 77 7.48 23.59 6.73
C THR A 77 7.50 23.60 5.20
N LYS A 78 7.80 24.76 4.60
CA LYS A 78 7.95 24.95 3.16
C LYS A 78 9.42 24.76 2.80
N THR A 79 9.76 23.54 2.39
CA THR A 79 11.13 23.18 2.01
C THR A 79 11.39 23.41 0.52
N LEU A 80 12.66 23.45 0.12
CA LEU A 80 13.06 23.35 -1.28
C LEU A 80 12.55 22.04 -1.91
N ASP A 81 12.40 22.02 -3.23
CA ASP A 81 12.00 20.81 -3.94
C ASP A 81 13.10 19.75 -3.91
N LYS A 82 12.70 18.51 -4.22
CA LYS A 82 13.59 17.36 -4.10
C LYS A 82 14.76 17.41 -5.10
N ASN A 83 14.56 17.96 -6.30
CA ASN A 83 15.58 17.95 -7.35
C ASN A 83 16.69 18.95 -7.03
N LEU A 84 16.31 20.18 -6.63
CA LEU A 84 17.27 21.17 -6.16
C LEU A 84 17.94 20.71 -4.86
N GLY A 85 17.20 20.11 -3.94
CA GLY A 85 17.74 19.59 -2.68
C GLY A 85 18.84 18.53 -2.89
N THR A 86 18.65 17.59 -3.81
CA THR A 86 19.69 16.58 -4.13
C THR A 86 20.91 17.21 -4.79
N LEU A 87 20.71 18.14 -5.72
CA LEU A 87 21.81 18.81 -6.40
C LEU A 87 22.65 19.65 -5.43
N SER A 88 22.00 20.44 -4.57
CA SER A 88 22.67 21.23 -3.54
C SER A 88 23.46 20.34 -2.57
N HIS A 89 22.89 19.19 -2.18
CA HIS A 89 23.58 18.24 -1.31
C HIS A 89 24.81 17.62 -2.00
N SER A 90 24.69 17.21 -3.27
CA SER A 90 25.81 16.69 -4.05
C SER A 90 26.93 17.72 -4.24
N CYS A 91 26.58 18.97 -4.54
CA CYS A 91 27.55 20.06 -4.66
C CYS A 91 28.26 20.33 -3.33
N PHE A 92 27.52 20.33 -2.21
CA PHE A 92 28.07 20.51 -0.87
C PHE A 92 29.04 19.38 -0.48
N ILE A 93 28.71 18.12 -0.81
CA ILE A 93 29.62 16.99 -0.59
C ILE A 93 30.89 17.16 -1.43
N LEU A 94 30.75 17.53 -2.71
CA LEU A 94 31.90 17.72 -3.59
C LEU A 94 32.84 18.83 -3.06
N TYR A 95 32.28 19.92 -2.55
CA TYR A 95 33.04 21.03 -1.96
C TYR A 95 33.74 20.69 -0.64
N ILE A 96 33.26 19.70 0.11
CA ILE A 96 33.92 19.24 1.36
C ILE A 96 35.01 18.20 1.07
N MET A 97 34.82 17.40 0.01
CA MET A 97 35.75 16.33 -0.36
C MET A 97 36.97 16.81 -1.17
N PHE A 98 36.95 18.05 -1.67
CA PHE A 98 38.07 18.73 -2.33
C PHE A 98 38.56 19.89 -1.48
#